data_AF-A0A2M8AL38-F1
#
_entry.id   AF-A0A2M8AL38-F1
#
_cell.length_a   1.000
_cell.length_b   1.000
_cell.length_c   1.000
_cell.angle_alpha   90.00
_cell.angle_beta   90.00
_cell.angle_gamma   90.00
#
_symmetry.space_group_name_H-M   'P 1'
#
loop_
_entity.id
_entity.type
_entity.pdbx_description
1 polymer ?
#
loop_
_entity_poly.entity_id
_entity_poly.type
_entity_poly.pdbx_seq_one_letter_code
_entity_poly.pdbx_strand_id
1 'polypeptide(L)'
;MESNKYQFIPTFSLVPNKITTFNTVFRFNDYYQEYRNVTKKKKYIFENKDGVNVKIELKRKSHNLKISDNAYRTMQKKINWLYYLSIPSKQITYNKKLIYNFKINFITLTLPSKQQSCTRDINERFLNQFLTEIRTRFQVTNYVWRLEYQKNGNVHYHIVTDVYIDYFALQSIWNRIIEKDGYVTEYSNKMKSLSLSEYHNIYGIKNKLSFSESSKRYAKGCAEKWSRPPTVDTKSVVSGQAVAGYLSKYFSKSDDNNTIMNEFDNDDNTKNMRLWYCSRSLSKLNTISEYIEAYDYDIFKIVSKAKDLKKFVCKYATIFYFNISNMTGNGRKWIDFILNDYATKMGYLPHKLAFKT
;
A
#
# COMPACT_ATOMS: atom_id res chain seq x y z
N MET A 1 12.31 51.05 -4.71
CA MET A 1 11.44 50.17 -5.52
C MET A 1 12.05 48.77 -5.55
N GLU A 2 11.72 47.89 -4.62
CA GLU A 2 12.22 46.49 -4.57
C GLU A 2 11.19 45.46 -5.09
N SER A 3 10.16 45.89 -5.84
CA SER A 3 8.92 45.12 -6.00
C SER A 3 8.98 43.92 -6.97
N ASN A 4 10.08 43.65 -7.68
CA ASN A 4 10.12 42.58 -8.69
C ASN A 4 11.01 41.37 -8.35
N LYS A 5 11.51 41.27 -7.11
CA LYS A 5 12.38 40.15 -6.69
C LYS A 5 11.67 38.79 -6.66
N TYR A 6 10.34 38.75 -6.59
CA TYR A 6 9.57 37.51 -6.52
C TYR A 6 8.43 37.49 -7.54
N GLN A 7 8.22 36.33 -8.15
CA GLN A 7 7.07 36.06 -9.01
C GLN A 7 6.30 34.86 -8.44
N PHE A 8 4.98 34.99 -8.40
CA PHE A 8 4.08 33.95 -7.90
C PHE A 8 3.28 33.40 -9.08
N ILE A 9 3.49 32.12 -9.40
CA ILE A 9 2.80 31.48 -10.52
C ILE A 9 1.75 30.52 -9.98
N PRO A 10 0.45 30.70 -10.30
CA PRO A 10 -0.61 29.79 -9.91
C PRO A 10 -0.34 28.37 -10.44
N THR A 11 -0.27 27.42 -9.52
CA THR A 11 0.11 26.02 -9.78
C THR A 11 -0.95 25.12 -9.17
N PHE A 12 -1.17 23.96 -9.80
CA PHE A 12 -1.97 22.90 -9.21
C PHE A 12 -1.17 21.61 -9.11
N SER A 13 -1.63 20.76 -8.21
CA SER A 13 -1.19 19.39 -8.09
C SER A 13 -2.38 18.45 -8.06
N LEU A 14 -2.28 17.38 -8.84
CA LEU A 14 -3.37 16.45 -9.11
C LEU A 14 -2.93 15.01 -8.78
N VAL A 15 -3.80 14.32 -8.05
CA VAL A 15 -3.80 12.87 -7.85
C VAL A 15 -5.26 12.39 -7.90
N PRO A 16 -5.52 11.08 -8.02
CA PRO A 16 -6.90 10.59 -7.99
C PRO A 16 -7.65 11.11 -6.76
N ASN A 17 -8.83 11.70 -6.98
CA ASN A 17 -9.75 12.22 -5.96
C ASN A 17 -9.22 13.42 -5.13
N LYS A 18 -8.11 14.06 -5.53
CA LYS A 18 -7.60 15.24 -4.84
C LYS A 18 -6.88 16.20 -5.78
N ILE A 19 -7.25 17.48 -5.69
CA ILE A 19 -6.52 18.58 -6.30
C ILE A 19 -6.05 19.54 -5.21
N THR A 20 -4.84 20.06 -5.34
CA THR A 20 -4.31 21.08 -4.44
C THR A 20 -3.72 22.20 -5.26
N THR A 21 -4.21 23.42 -5.06
CA THR A 21 -3.73 24.62 -5.73
C THR A 21 -2.92 25.48 -4.78
N PHE A 22 -1.87 26.09 -5.30
CA PHE A 22 -0.92 26.90 -4.55
C PHE A 22 -0.13 27.78 -5.51
N ASN A 23 0.58 28.76 -4.99
CA ASN A 23 1.48 29.56 -5.80
C ASN A 23 2.89 28.99 -5.73
N THR A 24 3.46 28.66 -6.88
CA THR A 24 4.90 28.38 -6.97
C THR A 24 5.63 29.71 -6.94
N VAL A 25 6.57 29.84 -6.02
CA VAL A 25 7.34 31.07 -5.83
C VAL A 25 8.65 30.97 -6.59
N PHE A 26 8.87 31.95 -7.45
CA PHE A 26 10.14 32.19 -8.12
C PHE A 26 10.79 33.42 -7.54
N ARG A 27 12.11 33.36 -7.40
CA ARG A 27 12.93 34.50 -6.99
C ARG A 27 13.83 34.88 -8.14
N PHE A 28 13.85 36.16 -8.48
CA PHE A 28 14.79 36.68 -9.47
C PHE A 28 16.22 36.55 -8.93
N ASN A 29 17.10 36.01 -9.76
CA ASN A 29 18.51 35.87 -9.44
C ASN A 29 19.29 36.91 -10.23
N ASP A 30 19.75 37.95 -9.55
CA ASP A 30 20.46 39.08 -10.16
C ASP A 30 21.73 38.65 -10.92
N TYR A 31 22.40 37.59 -10.46
CA TYR A 31 23.63 37.08 -11.09
C TYR A 31 23.38 36.41 -12.44
N TYR A 32 22.33 35.59 -12.52
CA TYR A 32 21.98 34.86 -13.74
C TYR A 32 20.92 35.57 -14.59
N GLN A 33 20.43 36.73 -14.12
CA GLN A 33 19.34 37.50 -14.72
C GLN A 33 18.09 36.65 -15.05
N GLU A 34 17.76 35.67 -14.20
CA GLU A 34 16.65 34.74 -14.42
C GLU A 34 15.85 34.46 -13.13
N TYR A 35 14.58 34.09 -13.30
CA TYR A 35 13.74 33.62 -12.20
C TYR A 35 14.03 32.16 -11.86
N ARG A 36 14.36 31.88 -10.60
CA ARG A 36 14.59 30.51 -10.08
C ARG A 36 13.52 30.10 -9.09
N ASN A 37 13.04 28.87 -9.24
CA ASN A 37 12.06 28.29 -8.33
C ASN A 37 12.66 28.13 -6.91
N VAL A 38 12.05 28.78 -5.92
CA VAL A 38 12.53 28.80 -4.52
C VAL A 38 12.42 27.41 -3.86
N THR A 39 11.54 26.55 -4.35
CA THR A 39 11.23 25.23 -3.77
C THR A 39 12.23 24.13 -4.11
N LYS A 40 13.12 24.30 -5.12
CA LYS A 40 14.18 23.31 -5.39
C LYS A 40 15.28 23.45 -4.32
N LYS A 41 15.07 22.82 -3.16
CA LYS A 41 16.10 22.69 -2.12
C LYS A 41 17.39 22.20 -2.77
N LYS A 42 18.46 23.02 -2.71
CA LYS A 42 19.82 22.50 -2.82
C LYS A 42 19.98 21.42 -1.75
N LYS A 43 20.61 20.29 -2.07
CA LYS A 43 21.26 19.46 -1.05
C LYS A 43 22.17 20.41 -0.28
N TYR A 44 21.90 20.64 1.00
CA TYR A 44 22.80 21.39 1.85
C TYR A 44 24.13 20.63 1.88
N ILE A 45 25.14 21.17 1.20
CA ILE A 45 26.54 20.91 1.53
C ILE A 45 26.80 21.90 2.66
N PHE A 46 26.98 21.40 3.88
CA PHE A 46 27.43 22.23 4.98
C PHE A 46 28.93 22.45 4.77
N GLU A 47 29.32 23.65 4.37
CA GLU A 47 30.70 24.13 4.52
C GLU A 47 30.84 24.67 5.94
N ASN A 48 31.68 24.03 6.75
CA ASN A 48 32.13 24.64 8.00
C ASN A 48 33.05 25.83 7.67
N LYS A 49 33.03 26.87 8.52
CA LYS A 49 33.83 28.09 8.39
C LYS A 49 35.35 27.86 8.33
N ASP A 50 35.81 26.65 8.62
CA ASP A 50 37.24 26.31 8.74
C ASP A 50 37.80 25.50 7.56
N GLY A 51 37.06 25.34 6.45
CA GLY A 51 37.55 24.64 5.25
C GLY A 51 37.78 23.13 5.42
N VAL A 52 37.51 22.57 6.60
CA VAL A 52 37.59 21.13 6.86
C VAL A 52 36.27 20.48 6.48
N ASN A 53 36.29 19.63 5.45
CA ASN A 53 35.20 18.73 5.07
C ASN A 53 34.95 17.70 6.20
N VAL A 54 34.25 18.09 7.26
CA VAL A 54 33.74 17.14 8.24
C VAL A 54 32.56 16.42 7.60
N LYS A 55 32.81 15.18 7.17
CA LYS A 55 31.77 14.25 6.72
C LYS A 55 30.91 13.94 7.95
N ILE A 56 29.89 14.75 8.22
CA ILE A 56 28.89 14.42 9.25
C ILE A 56 28.19 13.16 8.75
N GLU A 57 28.62 12.01 9.25
CA GLU A 57 27.85 10.78 9.11
C GLU A 57 26.53 11.00 9.85
N LEU A 58 25.51 11.42 9.11
CA LEU A 58 24.13 11.36 9.57
C LEU A 58 23.84 9.90 9.88
N LYS A 59 24.03 9.50 11.15
CA LYS A 59 23.63 8.18 11.65
C LYS A 59 22.15 8.03 11.35
N ARG A 60 21.83 7.19 10.37
CA ARG A 60 20.44 6.87 10.02
C ARG A 60 19.81 6.28 11.27
N LYS A 61 18.83 6.98 11.85
CA LYS A 61 18.05 6.48 12.98
C LYS A 61 17.42 5.14 12.57
N SER A 62 17.56 4.13 13.43
CA SER A 62 16.85 2.86 13.26
C SER A 62 15.35 3.15 13.14
N HIS A 63 14.69 2.53 12.17
CA HIS A 63 13.25 2.75 11.97
C HIS A 63 12.40 1.97 12.97
N ASN A 64 13.00 1.17 13.85
CA ASN A 64 12.33 0.38 14.89
C ASN A 64 11.15 -0.43 14.34
N LEU A 65 11.30 -0.94 13.11
CA LEU A 65 10.25 -1.66 12.38
C LEU A 65 8.91 -0.90 12.24
N LYS A 66 8.93 0.43 12.37
CA LYS A 66 7.79 1.34 12.17
C LYS A 66 7.90 2.06 10.83
N ILE A 67 6.77 2.21 10.16
CA ILE A 67 6.66 3.00 8.93
C ILE A 67 6.56 4.48 9.31
N SER A 68 7.38 5.32 8.67
CA SER A 68 7.28 6.78 8.85
C SER A 68 6.01 7.34 8.22
N ASP A 69 5.51 8.46 8.74
CA ASP A 69 4.31 9.14 8.19
C ASP A 69 4.43 9.42 6.69
N ASN A 70 5.62 9.79 6.22
CA ASN A 70 5.86 10.04 4.81
C ASN A 70 5.76 8.76 3.97
N ALA A 71 6.33 7.65 4.45
CA ALA A 71 6.20 6.35 3.81
C ALA A 71 4.74 5.89 3.78
N TYR A 72 4.01 6.07 4.88
CA TYR A 72 2.59 5.79 4.97
C TYR A 72 1.76 6.62 3.95
N ARG A 73 1.93 7.94 3.93
CA ARG A 73 1.24 8.83 2.96
C ARG A 73 1.56 8.46 1.53
N THR A 74 2.81 8.07 1.26
CA THR A 74 3.24 7.62 -0.06
C THR A 74 2.54 6.32 -0.45
N MET A 75 2.53 5.33 0.44
CA MET A 75 1.87 4.04 0.23
C MET A 75 0.36 4.20 0.00
N GLN A 76 -0.33 5.01 0.80
CA GLN A 76 -1.75 5.33 0.56
C GLN A 76 -1.97 5.93 -0.82
N LYS A 77 -1.11 6.86 -1.24
CA LYS A 77 -1.16 7.46 -2.58
C LYS A 77 -1.02 6.38 -3.66
N LYS A 78 -0.11 5.42 -3.50
CA LYS A 78 0.08 4.31 -4.45
C LYS A 78 -1.12 3.38 -4.52
N ILE A 79 -1.74 3.07 -3.39
CA ILE A 79 -2.95 2.24 -3.33
C ILE A 79 -4.13 2.97 -3.98
N ASN A 80 -4.24 4.29 -3.80
CA ASN A 80 -5.27 5.10 -4.46
C ASN A 80 -5.07 5.13 -5.99
N TRP A 81 -3.82 5.27 -6.46
CA TRP A 81 -3.49 5.13 -7.88
C TRP A 81 -3.86 3.75 -8.43
N LEU A 82 -3.47 2.68 -7.74
CA LEU A 82 -3.81 1.31 -8.11
C LEU A 82 -5.32 1.10 -8.22
N TYR A 83 -6.07 1.53 -7.20
CA TYR A 83 -7.53 1.43 -7.20
C TYR A 83 -8.19 2.25 -8.31
N TYR A 84 -7.71 3.48 -8.53
CA TYR A 84 -8.25 4.35 -9.56
C TYR A 84 -8.07 3.74 -10.97
N LEU A 85 -6.84 3.30 -11.29
CA LEU A 85 -6.49 2.74 -12.59
C LEU A 85 -6.97 1.30 -12.81
N SER A 86 -7.35 0.58 -11.74
CA SER A 86 -7.89 -0.77 -11.86
C SER A 86 -9.22 -0.78 -12.64
N ILE A 87 -9.35 -1.72 -13.56
CA ILE A 87 -10.51 -1.85 -14.44
C ILE A 87 -11.50 -2.83 -13.80
N PRO A 88 -12.77 -2.42 -13.54
CA PRO A 88 -13.78 -3.30 -12.99
C PRO A 88 -13.94 -4.60 -13.78
N SER A 89 -14.19 -5.69 -13.08
CA SER A 89 -14.30 -7.02 -13.68
C SER A 89 -15.32 -7.90 -12.98
N LYS A 90 -15.93 -8.81 -13.74
CA LYS A 90 -16.69 -9.92 -13.20
C LYS A 90 -15.72 -11.08 -12.97
N GLN A 91 -15.73 -11.64 -11.78
CA GLN A 91 -14.88 -12.77 -11.39
C GLN A 91 -15.75 -13.91 -10.87
N ILE A 92 -15.31 -15.14 -11.07
CA ILE A 92 -15.97 -16.35 -10.59
C ILE A 92 -15.03 -17.00 -9.58
N THR A 93 -15.52 -17.25 -8.37
CA THR A 93 -14.74 -17.94 -7.34
C THR A 93 -14.70 -19.44 -7.60
N TYR A 94 -13.81 -20.17 -6.91
CA TYR A 94 -13.77 -21.64 -6.96
C TYR A 94 -15.15 -22.28 -6.66
N ASN A 95 -15.91 -21.70 -5.73
CA ASN A 95 -17.26 -22.16 -5.35
C ASN A 95 -18.37 -21.65 -6.30
N LYS A 96 -18.03 -21.22 -7.53
CA LYS A 96 -18.96 -20.67 -8.53
C LYS A 96 -19.73 -19.42 -8.08
N LYS A 97 -19.26 -18.73 -7.03
CA LYS A 97 -19.85 -17.46 -6.60
C LYS A 97 -19.38 -16.36 -7.53
N LEU A 98 -20.32 -15.51 -7.97
CA LEU A 98 -20.01 -14.36 -8.81
C LEU A 98 -19.63 -13.15 -7.96
N ILE A 99 -18.51 -12.52 -8.30
CA ILE A 99 -18.09 -11.22 -7.77
C ILE A 99 -18.26 -10.21 -8.89
N TYR A 100 -19.22 -9.32 -8.73
CA TYR A 100 -19.45 -8.20 -9.64
C TYR A 100 -18.54 -7.03 -9.28
N ASN A 101 -18.08 -6.30 -10.29
CA ASN A 101 -17.30 -5.07 -10.13
C ASN A 101 -16.04 -5.23 -9.26
N PHE A 102 -15.37 -6.39 -9.33
CA PHE A 102 -14.06 -6.57 -8.72
C PHE A 102 -13.07 -5.54 -9.31
N LYS A 103 -12.40 -4.80 -8.43
CA LYS A 103 -11.36 -3.83 -8.81
C LYS A 103 -9.99 -4.23 -8.27
N ILE A 104 -9.90 -4.48 -6.96
CA ILE A 104 -8.64 -4.85 -6.31
C ILE A 104 -8.85 -5.99 -5.31
N ASN A 105 -7.79 -6.76 -5.10
CA ASN A 105 -7.69 -7.83 -4.12
C ASN A 105 -6.78 -7.39 -2.97
N PHE A 106 -7.26 -7.55 -1.75
CA PHE A 106 -6.46 -7.46 -0.54
C PHE A 106 -6.12 -8.85 -0.05
N ILE A 107 -4.84 -9.15 0.04
CA ILE A 107 -4.31 -10.43 0.47
C ILE A 107 -3.57 -10.19 1.78
N THR A 108 -3.89 -11.00 2.77
CA THR A 108 -3.19 -11.05 4.05
C THR A 108 -2.44 -12.38 4.12
N LEU A 109 -1.16 -12.35 4.49
CA LEU A 109 -0.36 -13.56 4.75
C LEU A 109 0.08 -13.57 6.21
N THR A 110 -0.04 -14.73 6.86
CA THR A 110 0.34 -14.94 8.27
C THR A 110 1.11 -16.24 8.44
N LEU A 111 1.93 -16.30 9.49
CA LEU A 111 2.56 -17.55 9.92
C LEU A 111 1.58 -18.36 10.79
N PRO A 112 1.50 -19.69 10.60
CA PRO A 112 0.59 -20.54 11.36
C PRO A 112 1.15 -20.94 12.75
N SER A 113 2.47 -20.95 12.92
CA SER A 113 3.17 -21.23 14.19
C SER A 113 4.02 -20.03 14.61
N LYS A 114 4.72 -20.13 15.76
CA LYS A 114 5.61 -19.06 16.24
C LYS A 114 6.73 -18.86 15.22
N GLN A 115 7.07 -17.61 14.95
CA GLN A 115 8.22 -17.29 14.12
C GLN A 115 9.51 -17.93 14.68
N GLN A 116 10.31 -18.57 13.82
CA GLN A 116 11.54 -19.29 14.20
C GLN A 116 12.83 -18.65 13.64
N SER A 117 12.70 -17.59 12.85
CA SER A 117 13.80 -16.92 12.14
C SER A 117 13.60 -15.40 12.16
N CYS A 118 14.65 -14.65 11.82
CA CYS A 118 14.53 -13.20 11.76
C CYS A 118 13.64 -12.76 10.59
N THR A 119 13.05 -11.57 10.70
CA THR A 119 12.10 -11.07 9.70
C THR A 119 12.75 -10.83 8.33
N ARG A 120 14.05 -10.54 8.30
CA ARG A 120 14.81 -10.43 7.04
C ARG A 120 14.76 -11.74 6.25
N ASP A 121 15.00 -12.87 6.91
CA ASP A 121 15.01 -14.18 6.24
C ASP A 121 13.62 -14.52 5.68
N ILE A 122 12.56 -14.21 6.43
CA ILE A 122 11.19 -14.44 5.98
C ILE A 122 10.85 -13.57 4.78
N ASN A 123 11.26 -12.31 4.78
CA ASN A 123 11.11 -11.42 3.63
C ASN A 123 11.86 -11.97 2.40
N GLU A 124 13.12 -12.35 2.59
CA GLU A 124 14.01 -12.73 1.49
C GLU A 124 13.69 -14.10 0.90
N ARG A 125 13.27 -15.06 1.73
CA ARG A 125 13.01 -16.44 1.32
C ARG A 125 11.53 -16.67 1.02
N PHE A 126 10.64 -16.27 1.92
CA PHE A 126 9.22 -16.62 1.78
C PHE A 126 8.43 -15.58 1.01
N LEU A 127 8.48 -14.30 1.42
CA LEU A 127 7.72 -13.25 0.75
C LEU A 127 8.18 -13.08 -0.69
N ASN A 128 9.49 -13.03 -0.95
CA ASN A 128 10.02 -12.92 -2.31
C ASN A 128 9.62 -14.10 -3.20
N GLN A 129 9.69 -15.33 -2.68
CA GLN A 129 9.23 -16.50 -3.45
C GLN A 129 7.73 -16.40 -3.73
N PHE A 130 6.91 -16.04 -2.72
CA PHE A 130 5.48 -15.87 -2.90
C PHE A 130 5.14 -14.81 -3.95
N LEU A 131 5.78 -13.64 -3.88
CA LEU A 131 5.62 -12.57 -4.86
C LEU A 131 6.05 -13.03 -6.26
N THR A 132 7.12 -13.80 -6.37
CA THR A 132 7.58 -14.37 -7.66
C THR A 132 6.56 -15.35 -8.23
N GLU A 133 5.98 -16.20 -7.40
CA GLU A 133 4.98 -17.18 -7.83
C GLU A 133 3.67 -16.52 -8.25
N ILE A 134 3.17 -15.49 -7.54
CA ILE A 134 1.96 -14.80 -7.99
C ILE A 134 2.18 -13.96 -9.25
N ARG A 135 3.40 -13.44 -9.45
CA ARG A 135 3.79 -12.74 -10.68
C ARG A 135 3.84 -13.67 -11.88
N THR A 136 4.36 -14.88 -11.71
CA THR A 136 4.50 -15.85 -12.80
C THR A 136 3.19 -16.58 -13.10
N ARG A 137 2.48 -17.05 -12.08
CA ARG A 137 1.26 -17.85 -12.26
C ARG A 137 0.01 -17.02 -12.55
N PHE A 138 -0.14 -15.86 -11.89
CA PHE A 138 -1.33 -15.00 -12.01
C PHE A 138 -1.05 -13.68 -12.70
N GLN A 139 0.19 -13.46 -13.16
CA GLN A 139 0.56 -12.28 -13.95
C GLN A 139 0.28 -10.97 -13.19
N VAL A 140 0.53 -11.01 -11.87
CA VAL A 140 0.48 -9.84 -10.99
C VAL A 140 1.61 -8.89 -11.39
N THR A 141 1.28 -7.75 -11.99
CA THR A 141 2.27 -6.73 -12.36
C THR A 141 2.24 -5.55 -11.40
N ASN A 142 1.04 -5.15 -10.97
CA ASN A 142 0.82 -4.01 -10.10
C ASN A 142 0.45 -4.48 -8.69
N TYR A 143 1.26 -4.12 -7.71
CA TYR A 143 0.98 -4.44 -6.32
C TYR A 143 1.65 -3.48 -5.34
N VAL A 144 1.09 -3.41 -4.15
CA VAL A 144 1.68 -2.76 -2.98
C VAL A 144 1.70 -3.77 -1.85
N TRP A 145 2.79 -3.88 -1.10
CA TRP A 145 2.78 -4.67 0.13
C TRP A 145 3.32 -3.89 1.32
N ARG A 146 2.85 -4.27 2.51
CA ARG A 146 3.27 -3.80 3.82
C ARG A 146 3.52 -4.98 4.74
N LEU A 147 4.60 -4.89 5.51
CA LEU A 147 4.89 -5.72 6.67
C LEU A 147 4.28 -5.06 7.93
N GLU A 148 3.57 -5.85 8.71
CA GLU A 148 3.05 -5.56 10.05
C GLU A 148 3.41 -6.74 10.97
N TYR A 149 3.46 -6.51 12.28
CA TYR A 149 3.60 -7.58 13.26
C TYR A 149 2.24 -7.84 13.92
N GLN A 150 1.90 -9.12 14.06
CA GLN A 150 0.76 -9.53 14.86
C GLN A 150 1.06 -9.36 16.36
N LYS A 151 0.03 -9.36 17.20
CA LYS A 151 0.18 -9.28 18.67
C LYS A 151 1.06 -10.39 19.27
N ASN A 152 1.21 -11.51 18.57
CA ASN A 152 2.03 -12.65 19.00
C ASN A 152 3.50 -12.59 18.53
N GLY A 153 3.94 -11.50 17.89
CA GLY A 153 5.32 -11.39 17.40
C GLY A 153 5.54 -11.86 15.96
N ASN A 154 4.57 -12.55 15.36
CA ASN A 154 4.73 -13.06 14.01
C ASN A 154 4.60 -11.95 12.96
N VAL A 155 5.39 -12.07 11.89
CA VAL A 155 5.23 -11.24 10.70
C VAL A 155 3.88 -11.47 10.03
N HIS A 156 3.35 -10.38 9.48
CA HIS A 156 2.06 -10.30 8.81
C HIS A 156 2.21 -9.42 7.57
N TYR A 157 1.83 -9.93 6.40
CA TYR A 157 1.92 -9.16 5.17
C TYR A 157 0.54 -8.76 4.70
N HIS A 158 0.39 -7.48 4.34
CA HIS A 158 -0.76 -6.98 3.58
C HIS A 158 -0.30 -6.70 2.17
N ILE A 159 -0.95 -7.31 1.18
CA ILE A 159 -0.66 -7.14 -0.24
C ILE A 159 -1.93 -6.64 -0.92
N VAL A 160 -1.80 -5.65 -1.79
CA VAL A 160 -2.89 -5.07 -2.58
C VAL A 160 -2.51 -5.22 -4.03
N THR A 161 -3.40 -5.79 -4.86
CA THR A 161 -3.18 -5.95 -6.31
C THR A 161 -4.48 -5.77 -7.08
N ASP A 162 -4.39 -5.43 -8.38
CA ASP A 162 -5.52 -5.35 -9.31
C ASP A 162 -5.92 -6.71 -9.91
N VAL A 163 -5.29 -7.80 -9.46
CA VAL A 163 -5.54 -9.18 -9.93
C VAL A 163 -6.39 -9.96 -8.92
N TYR A 164 -7.45 -10.59 -9.43
CA TYR A 164 -8.21 -11.53 -8.62
C TYR A 164 -7.45 -12.85 -8.51
N ILE A 165 -7.25 -13.32 -7.28
CA ILE A 165 -6.63 -14.61 -7.01
C ILE A 165 -7.44 -15.30 -5.92
N ASP A 166 -7.82 -16.54 -6.18
CA ASP A 166 -8.63 -17.35 -5.27
C ASP A 166 -7.87 -17.68 -3.97
N TYR A 167 -8.61 -17.69 -2.87
CA TYR A 167 -8.13 -18.00 -1.53
C TYR A 167 -7.33 -19.31 -1.48
N PHE A 168 -7.87 -20.39 -2.06
CA PHE A 168 -7.26 -21.72 -1.95
C PHE A 168 -5.94 -21.79 -2.72
N ALA A 169 -5.86 -21.09 -3.85
CA ALA A 169 -4.63 -21.01 -4.64
C ALA A 169 -3.53 -20.28 -3.87
N LEU A 170 -3.84 -19.14 -3.26
CA LEU A 170 -2.89 -18.39 -2.44
C LEU A 170 -2.46 -19.16 -1.20
N GLN A 171 -3.41 -19.80 -0.50
CA GLN A 171 -3.13 -20.62 0.68
C GLN A 171 -2.21 -21.80 0.33
N SER A 172 -2.46 -22.47 -0.79
CA SER A 172 -1.62 -23.57 -1.25
C SER A 172 -0.18 -23.12 -1.55
N ILE A 173 -0.01 -21.98 -2.23
CA ILE A 173 1.31 -21.41 -2.51
C ILE A 173 2.01 -21.03 -1.21
N TRP A 174 1.37 -20.26 -0.35
CA TRP A 174 1.99 -19.77 0.87
C TRP A 174 2.35 -20.89 1.84
N ASN A 175 1.44 -21.85 2.08
CA ASN A 175 1.70 -23.00 2.95
C ASN A 175 2.86 -23.86 2.44
N ARG A 176 2.95 -24.10 1.13
CA ARG A 176 4.08 -24.85 0.56
C ARG A 176 5.41 -24.10 0.73
N ILE A 177 5.41 -22.78 0.64
CA ILE A 177 6.63 -21.97 0.80
C ILE A 177 7.14 -22.03 2.23
N ILE A 178 6.26 -21.75 3.20
CA ILE A 178 6.65 -21.71 4.62
C ILE A 178 6.91 -23.10 5.19
N GLU A 179 6.33 -24.16 4.62
CA GLU A 179 6.58 -25.52 5.07
C GLU A 179 8.03 -25.99 4.85
N LYS A 180 8.79 -25.31 3.98
CA LYS A 180 10.23 -25.56 3.84
C LYS A 180 11.00 -25.39 5.15
N ASP A 181 10.46 -24.60 6.07
CA ASP A 181 11.00 -24.38 7.41
C ASP A 181 10.10 -24.98 8.50
N GLY A 182 9.17 -25.87 8.14
CA GLY A 182 8.37 -26.65 9.08
C GLY A 182 7.23 -25.89 9.77
N TYR A 183 6.90 -24.67 9.35
CA TYR A 183 5.81 -23.89 9.96
C TYR A 183 4.45 -24.59 9.92
N VAL A 184 4.12 -25.30 8.83
CA VAL A 184 2.85 -26.04 8.73
C VAL A 184 2.91 -27.31 9.57
N THR A 185 4.05 -28.01 9.58
CA THR A 185 4.29 -29.17 10.44
C THR A 185 4.14 -28.82 11.93
N GLU A 186 4.75 -27.74 12.41
CA GLU A 186 4.60 -27.29 13.80
C GLU A 186 3.15 -27.00 14.17
N TYR A 187 2.44 -26.28 13.31
CA TYR A 187 1.02 -26.03 13.49
C TYR A 187 0.24 -27.34 13.57
N SER A 188 0.52 -28.29 12.66
CA SER A 188 -0.14 -29.60 12.64
C SER A 188 0.10 -30.37 13.93
N ASN A 189 1.35 -30.41 14.41
CA ASN A 189 1.70 -31.09 15.66
C ASN A 189 0.99 -30.48 16.87
N LYS A 190 0.98 -29.15 16.96
CA LYS A 190 0.23 -28.42 17.99
C LYS A 190 -1.26 -28.73 17.94
N MET A 191 -1.86 -28.79 16.75
CA MET A 191 -3.30 -29.04 16.63
C MET A 191 -3.67 -30.50 16.91
N LYS A 192 -2.81 -31.45 16.54
CA LYS A 192 -2.99 -32.88 16.85
C LYS A 192 -2.88 -33.19 18.34
N SER A 193 -2.13 -32.39 19.11
CA SER A 193 -2.00 -32.59 20.55
C SER A 193 -3.20 -32.08 21.34
N LEU A 194 -4.14 -31.36 20.71
CA LEU A 194 -5.33 -30.82 21.38
C LEU A 194 -6.51 -31.78 21.25
N SER A 195 -7.22 -31.99 22.34
CA SER A 195 -8.58 -32.54 22.32
C SER A 195 -9.58 -31.51 21.78
N LEU A 196 -10.79 -31.97 21.41
CA LEU A 196 -11.88 -31.09 20.99
C LEU A 196 -12.23 -30.02 22.05
N SER A 197 -12.21 -30.41 23.32
CA SER A 197 -12.52 -29.50 24.44
C SER A 197 -11.45 -28.40 24.55
N GLU A 198 -10.17 -28.77 24.52
CA GLU A 198 -9.07 -27.81 24.56
C GLU A 198 -9.05 -26.90 23.32
N TYR A 199 -9.32 -27.46 22.14
CA TYR A 199 -9.47 -26.69 20.92
C TYR A 199 -10.57 -25.63 21.04
N HIS A 200 -11.74 -26.00 21.58
CA HIS A 200 -12.83 -25.06 21.81
C HIS A 200 -12.47 -23.98 22.84
N ASN A 201 -11.76 -24.34 23.91
CA ASN A 201 -11.34 -23.37 24.92
C ASN A 201 -10.37 -22.33 24.35
N ILE A 202 -9.40 -22.77 23.53
CA ILE A 202 -8.38 -21.88 22.95
C ILE A 202 -8.94 -21.05 21.78
N TYR A 203 -9.64 -21.69 20.86
CA TYR A 203 -10.03 -21.09 19.57
C TYR A 203 -11.52 -20.77 19.48
N GLY A 204 -12.39 -21.48 20.21
CA GLY A 204 -13.82 -21.26 20.23
C GLY A 204 -14.21 -20.05 21.07
N ILE A 205 -13.90 -20.08 22.38
CA ILE A 205 -14.23 -19.02 23.34
C ILE A 205 -13.66 -17.67 22.90
N LYS A 206 -12.37 -17.65 22.53
CA LYS A 206 -11.68 -16.44 22.06
C LYS A 206 -12.35 -15.79 20.85
N ASN A 207 -12.92 -16.60 19.95
CA ASN A 207 -13.57 -16.12 18.74
C ASN A 207 -15.10 -16.05 18.87
N LYS A 208 -15.65 -16.22 20.08
CA LYS A 208 -17.09 -16.25 20.35
C LYS A 208 -17.85 -17.25 19.46
N LEU A 209 -17.22 -18.38 19.16
CA LEU A 209 -17.81 -19.43 18.34
C LEU A 209 -18.63 -20.38 19.21
N SER A 210 -19.72 -20.90 18.68
CA SER A 210 -20.46 -21.97 19.34
C SER A 210 -19.62 -23.25 19.41
N PHE A 211 -19.95 -24.13 20.37
CA PHE A 211 -19.31 -25.44 20.48
C PHE A 211 -19.54 -26.26 19.20
N SER A 212 -20.74 -26.21 18.61
CA SER A 212 -21.07 -26.90 17.36
C SER A 212 -20.17 -26.46 16.20
N GLU A 213 -19.94 -25.16 16.02
CA GLU A 213 -19.02 -24.66 14.99
C GLU A 213 -17.57 -25.06 15.24
N SER A 214 -17.14 -25.03 16.51
CA SER A 214 -15.80 -25.45 16.90
C SER A 214 -15.58 -26.94 16.61
N SER A 215 -16.58 -27.77 16.92
CA SER A 215 -16.59 -29.21 16.61
C SER A 215 -16.49 -29.47 15.11
N LYS A 216 -17.28 -28.75 14.28
CA LYS A 216 -17.17 -28.85 12.82
C LYS A 216 -15.79 -28.48 12.30
N ARG A 217 -15.18 -27.41 12.80
CA ARG A 217 -13.82 -26.98 12.41
C ARG A 217 -12.76 -27.99 12.85
N TYR A 218 -12.89 -28.51 14.06
CA TYR A 218 -11.99 -29.52 14.61
C TYR A 218 -12.07 -30.82 13.80
N ALA A 219 -13.27 -31.34 13.53
CA ALA A 219 -13.49 -32.53 12.71
C ALA A 219 -12.88 -32.37 11.31
N LYS A 220 -13.08 -31.20 10.67
CA LYS A 220 -12.43 -30.87 9.40
C LYS A 220 -10.90 -30.88 9.52
N GLY A 221 -10.35 -30.26 10.55
CA GLY A 221 -8.91 -30.24 10.81
C GLY A 221 -8.32 -31.64 10.99
N CYS A 222 -8.98 -32.50 11.77
CA CYS A 222 -8.62 -33.91 11.92
C CYS A 222 -8.63 -34.66 10.58
N ALA A 223 -9.70 -34.50 9.78
CA ALA A 223 -9.80 -35.13 8.46
C ALA A 223 -8.67 -34.68 7.51
N GLU A 224 -8.27 -33.40 7.56
CA GLU A 224 -7.16 -32.84 6.79
C GLU A 224 -5.79 -33.05 7.44
N LYS A 225 -5.70 -33.80 8.55
CA LYS A 225 -4.50 -33.98 9.38
C LYS A 225 -3.82 -32.66 9.76
N TRP A 226 -4.59 -31.58 9.85
CA TRP A 226 -4.14 -30.21 10.12
C TRP A 226 -3.06 -29.70 9.16
N SER A 227 -3.03 -30.22 7.92
CA SER A 227 -2.02 -29.90 6.90
C SER A 227 -2.29 -28.59 6.14
N ARG A 228 -3.43 -27.94 6.38
CA ARG A 228 -3.90 -26.74 5.65
C ARG A 228 -4.26 -25.60 6.60
N PRO A 229 -3.30 -25.04 7.36
CA PRO A 229 -3.58 -23.95 8.27
C PRO A 229 -4.16 -22.72 7.53
N PRO A 230 -5.04 -21.94 8.18
CA PRO A 230 -5.61 -20.71 7.63
C PRO A 230 -4.58 -19.56 7.71
N THR A 231 -3.62 -19.56 6.78
CA THR A 231 -2.48 -18.61 6.74
C THR A 231 -2.68 -17.45 5.79
N VAL A 232 -3.77 -17.46 5.03
CA VAL A 232 -4.13 -16.41 4.08
C VAL A 232 -5.52 -15.88 4.42
N ASP A 233 -5.77 -14.60 4.17
CA ASP A 233 -7.11 -14.00 4.09
C ASP A 233 -7.19 -13.16 2.82
N THR A 234 -8.33 -13.21 2.12
CA THR A 234 -8.53 -12.51 0.85
C THR A 234 -9.81 -11.70 0.89
N LYS A 235 -9.72 -10.42 0.52
CA LYS A 235 -10.88 -9.52 0.45
C LYS A 235 -10.90 -8.81 -0.88
N SER A 236 -11.95 -9.08 -1.65
CA SER A 236 -12.25 -8.32 -2.85
C SER A 236 -12.86 -6.97 -2.47
N VAL A 237 -12.31 -5.88 -3.00
CA VAL A 237 -12.82 -4.53 -2.76
C VAL A 237 -13.42 -3.94 -4.02
N VAL A 238 -14.66 -3.50 -3.86
CA VAL A 238 -15.54 -2.99 -4.93
C VAL A 238 -15.74 -1.47 -4.84
N SER A 239 -15.45 -0.84 -3.69
CA SER A 239 -15.70 0.58 -3.45
C SER A 239 -14.51 1.31 -2.83
N GLY A 240 -14.41 2.61 -3.09
CA GLY A 240 -13.33 3.45 -2.56
C GLY A 240 -13.40 3.60 -1.02
N GLN A 241 -14.60 3.56 -0.44
CA GLN A 241 -14.77 3.55 1.01
C GLN A 241 -14.19 2.28 1.64
N ALA A 242 -14.37 1.12 1.01
CA ALA A 242 -13.77 -0.12 1.48
C ALA A 242 -12.23 -0.09 1.39
N VAL A 243 -11.67 0.57 0.36
CA VAL A 243 -10.22 0.84 0.28
C VAL A 243 -9.77 1.70 1.46
N ALA A 244 -10.46 2.82 1.73
CA ALA A 244 -10.13 3.72 2.83
C ALA A 244 -10.24 3.03 4.20
N GLY A 245 -11.27 2.21 4.41
CA GLY A 245 -11.43 1.42 5.63
C GLY A 245 -10.33 0.38 5.80
N TYR A 246 -9.92 -0.29 4.73
CA TYR A 246 -8.80 -1.24 4.76
C TYR A 246 -7.47 -0.52 5.05
N LEU A 247 -7.21 0.59 4.37
CA LEU A 247 -6.06 1.47 4.64
C LEU A 247 -6.04 1.92 6.11
N SER A 248 -7.18 2.34 6.64
CA SER A 248 -7.29 2.75 8.04
C SER A 248 -6.92 1.60 8.99
N LYS A 249 -7.52 0.42 8.79
CA LYS A 249 -7.37 -0.73 9.67
C LYS A 249 -5.97 -1.34 9.65
N TYR A 250 -5.34 -1.42 8.48
CA TYR A 250 -4.13 -2.20 8.25
C TYR A 250 -2.94 -1.36 7.81
N PHE A 251 -3.06 -0.04 7.83
CA PHE A 251 -1.96 0.86 7.49
C PHE A 251 -1.84 2.04 8.46
N SER A 252 -2.92 2.44 9.16
CA SER A 252 -2.92 3.59 10.09
C SER A 252 -2.78 3.26 11.57
N LYS A 253 -2.57 2.00 11.97
CA LYS A 253 -2.46 1.68 13.40
C LYS A 253 -1.26 2.41 14.01
N SER A 254 -1.54 3.51 14.67
CA SER A 254 -0.63 4.28 15.50
C SER A 254 -0.53 3.60 16.86
N ASP A 255 0.67 3.14 17.19
CA ASP A 255 1.20 3.03 18.56
C ASP A 255 0.29 2.42 19.64
N ASP A 256 -0.11 1.16 19.48
CA ASP A 256 -0.34 0.31 20.66
C ASP A 256 1.02 -0.20 21.18
N ASN A 257 1.72 0.68 21.91
CA ASN A 257 2.69 0.47 23.00
C ASN A 257 3.69 -0.70 23.05
N ASN A 258 3.96 -1.45 21.98
CA ASN A 258 5.15 -2.29 21.93
C ASN A 258 5.76 -2.28 20.54
N THR A 259 7.06 -1.99 20.46
CA THR A 259 7.87 -2.37 19.30
C THR A 259 7.86 -3.89 19.29
N ILE A 260 6.96 -4.49 18.52
CA ILE A 260 6.90 -5.94 18.38
C ILE A 260 8.05 -6.33 17.44
N MET A 261 9.27 -6.32 17.96
CA MET A 261 10.36 -7.08 17.39
C MET A 261 10.16 -8.52 17.87
N ASN A 262 10.29 -9.49 16.98
CA ASN A 262 10.38 -10.87 17.45
C ASN A 262 11.75 -11.09 18.13
N GLU A 263 11.87 -12.19 18.88
CA GLU A 263 13.09 -12.54 19.62
C GLU A 263 14.35 -12.74 18.75
N PHE A 264 14.18 -12.88 17.43
CA PHE A 264 15.26 -13.04 16.46
C PHE A 264 15.61 -11.75 15.71
N ASP A 265 14.83 -10.68 15.87
CA ASP A 265 15.09 -9.39 15.23
C ASP A 265 16.05 -8.56 16.08
N ASN A 266 17.07 -7.99 15.45
CA ASN A 266 18.04 -7.08 16.06
C ASN A 266 18.33 -5.90 15.12
N ASP A 267 19.06 -4.89 15.58
CA ASP A 267 19.35 -3.72 14.75
C ASP A 267 20.11 -4.11 13.47
N ASP A 268 21.04 -5.06 13.53
CA ASP A 268 21.85 -5.45 12.37
C ASP A 268 21.02 -6.12 11.26
N ASN A 269 20.07 -6.99 11.64
CA ASN A 269 19.20 -7.66 10.69
C ASN A 269 17.97 -6.82 10.27
N THR A 270 17.62 -5.76 11.01
CA THR A 270 16.47 -4.91 10.66
C THR A 270 16.83 -3.57 10.00
N LYS A 271 18.02 -2.99 10.23
CA LYS A 271 18.39 -1.60 9.88
C LYS A 271 18.13 -1.17 8.42
N ASN A 272 18.26 -2.08 7.46
CA ASN A 272 18.07 -1.79 6.03
C ASN A 272 16.86 -2.51 5.42
N MET A 273 16.02 -3.11 6.26
CA MET A 273 14.89 -3.91 5.79
C MET A 273 13.76 -3.01 5.30
N ARG A 274 13.16 -3.37 4.16
CA ARG A 274 11.98 -2.67 3.67
C ARG A 274 10.75 -3.15 4.44
N LEU A 275 10.00 -2.21 5.01
CA LEU A 275 8.72 -2.48 5.68
C LEU A 275 7.53 -2.42 4.73
N TRP A 276 7.73 -1.85 3.54
CA TRP A 276 6.72 -1.80 2.50
C TRP A 276 7.40 -1.64 1.13
N TYR A 277 6.66 -1.95 0.08
CA TYR A 277 7.11 -1.77 -1.30
C TYR A 277 5.92 -1.64 -2.24
N CYS A 278 6.18 -1.11 -3.43
CA CYS A 278 5.22 -1.17 -4.53
C CYS A 278 5.93 -1.50 -5.84
N SER A 279 5.22 -2.17 -6.75
CA SER A 279 5.68 -2.50 -8.10
C SER A 279 6.29 -1.30 -8.82
N ARG A 280 7.26 -1.54 -9.71
CA ARG A 280 8.02 -0.48 -10.39
C ARG A 280 7.12 0.50 -11.16
N SER A 281 6.08 0.02 -11.84
CA SER A 281 5.06 0.84 -12.51
C SER A 281 4.41 1.83 -11.55
N LEU A 282 3.84 1.34 -10.45
CA LEU A 282 3.24 2.17 -9.38
C LEU A 282 4.25 3.13 -8.74
N SER A 283 5.51 2.70 -8.56
CA SER A 283 6.52 3.53 -7.90
C SER A 283 6.77 4.86 -8.64
N LYS A 284 6.61 4.87 -9.97
CA LYS A 284 6.75 6.05 -10.82
C LYS A 284 5.55 7.01 -10.74
N LEU A 285 4.36 6.50 -10.43
CA LEU A 285 3.14 7.31 -10.35
C LEU A 285 3.12 8.23 -9.14
N ASN A 286 3.39 9.51 -9.35
CA ASN A 286 3.45 10.49 -8.29
C ASN A 286 2.32 11.50 -8.41
N THR A 287 2.52 12.67 -7.84
CA THR A 287 1.61 13.79 -7.98
C THR A 287 1.94 14.50 -9.29
N ILE A 288 0.93 14.70 -10.14
CA ILE A 288 1.05 15.56 -11.32
C ILE A 288 1.08 16.98 -10.81
N SER A 289 2.02 17.81 -11.24
CA SER A 289 2.12 19.21 -10.82
C SER A 289 2.40 20.06 -12.04
N GLU A 290 1.53 21.03 -12.30
CA GLU A 290 1.63 21.91 -13.47
C GLU A 290 1.08 23.30 -13.17
N TYR A 291 1.41 24.26 -14.02
CA TYR A 291 0.84 25.61 -13.95
C TYR A 291 -0.61 25.60 -14.41
N ILE A 292 -1.44 26.43 -13.78
CA ILE A 292 -2.86 26.53 -14.13
C ILE A 292 -3.03 27.05 -15.58
N GLU A 293 -2.16 27.96 -16.00
CA GLU A 293 -2.14 28.54 -17.34
C GLU A 293 -1.76 27.54 -18.44
N ALA A 294 -1.18 26.39 -18.10
CA ALA A 294 -0.82 25.36 -19.08
C ALA A 294 -2.01 24.58 -19.64
N TYR A 295 -3.22 24.84 -19.14
CA TYR A 295 -4.45 24.15 -19.55
C TYR A 295 -5.55 25.16 -19.89
N ASP A 296 -6.19 24.96 -21.05
CA ASP A 296 -7.32 25.79 -21.50
C ASP A 296 -8.58 25.65 -20.64
N TYR A 297 -8.61 24.64 -19.76
CA TYR A 297 -9.75 24.34 -18.92
C TYR A 297 -9.60 24.95 -17.53
N ASP A 298 -10.65 25.64 -17.09
CA ASP A 298 -10.78 26.05 -15.68
C ASP A 298 -11.00 24.82 -14.79
N ILE A 299 -9.91 24.34 -14.21
CA ILE A 299 -9.86 23.20 -13.28
C ILE A 299 -10.83 23.42 -12.12
N PHE A 300 -11.00 24.65 -11.64
CA PHE A 300 -11.88 24.96 -10.53
C PHE A 300 -13.34 24.81 -10.92
N LYS A 301 -13.73 25.30 -12.10
CA LYS A 301 -15.07 25.12 -12.65
C LYS A 301 -15.40 23.65 -12.94
N ILE A 302 -14.39 22.83 -13.23
CA ILE A 302 -14.55 21.39 -13.40
C ILE A 302 -14.84 20.72 -12.06
N VAL A 303 -14.03 21.01 -11.05
CA VAL A 303 -14.09 20.34 -9.74
C VAL A 303 -15.27 20.82 -8.91
N SER A 304 -15.69 22.08 -9.06
CA SER A 304 -16.86 22.66 -8.40
C SER A 304 -18.17 21.95 -8.73
N LYS A 305 -18.22 21.21 -9.86
CA LYS A 305 -19.38 20.41 -10.28
C LYS A 305 -19.45 19.03 -9.63
N ALA A 306 -18.45 18.64 -8.83
CA ALA A 306 -18.49 17.37 -8.10
C ALA A 306 -19.51 17.47 -6.95
N LYS A 307 -20.46 16.52 -6.90
CA LYS A 307 -21.52 16.51 -5.87
C LYS A 307 -20.98 16.40 -4.44
N ASP A 308 -19.84 15.76 -4.25
CA ASP A 308 -19.24 15.46 -2.95
C ASP A 308 -17.95 16.24 -2.69
N LEU A 309 -17.87 17.45 -3.24
CA LEU A 309 -16.71 18.31 -3.09
C LEU A 309 -16.51 18.75 -1.63
N LYS A 310 -15.32 18.51 -1.09
CA LYS A 310 -14.84 19.07 0.17
C LYS A 310 -13.68 20.02 -0.10
N LYS A 311 -13.86 21.30 0.23
CA LYS A 311 -12.86 22.35 0.07
C LYS A 311 -12.23 22.67 1.43
N PHE A 312 -10.91 22.68 1.48
CA PHE A 312 -10.12 23.13 2.62
C PHE A 312 -9.23 24.28 2.18
N VAL A 313 -9.41 25.45 2.79
CA VAL A 313 -8.57 26.62 2.53
C VAL A 313 -7.50 26.69 3.61
N CYS A 314 -6.24 26.61 3.20
CA CYS A 314 -5.08 26.78 4.05
C CYS A 314 -4.40 28.12 3.73
N LYS A 315 -3.48 28.55 4.59
CA LYS A 315 -2.75 29.83 4.43
C LYS A 315 -2.06 30.00 3.07
N TYR A 316 -1.56 28.92 2.47
CA TYR A 316 -0.76 28.94 1.24
C TYR A 316 -1.28 28.01 0.13
N ALA A 317 -2.40 27.32 0.38
CA ALA A 317 -2.92 26.34 -0.56
C ALA A 317 -4.42 26.15 -0.37
N THR A 318 -5.12 25.79 -1.45
CA THR A 318 -6.50 25.32 -1.39
C THR A 318 -6.55 23.86 -1.81
N ILE A 319 -7.17 23.01 -0.99
CA ILE A 319 -7.27 21.57 -1.24
C ILE A 319 -8.73 21.23 -1.54
N PHE A 320 -8.95 20.51 -2.63
CA PHE A 320 -10.23 19.99 -3.06
C PHE A 320 -10.18 18.47 -3.01
N TYR A 321 -11.04 17.86 -2.21
CA TYR A 321 -11.31 16.42 -2.24
C TYR A 321 -12.65 16.18 -2.90
N PHE A 322 -12.71 15.21 -3.81
CA PHE A 322 -13.91 14.87 -4.57
C PHE A 322 -13.82 13.41 -5.00
N ASN A 323 -14.93 12.78 -5.35
CA ASN A 323 -14.88 11.47 -5.99
C ASN A 323 -15.07 11.60 -7.49
N ILE A 324 -14.07 11.16 -8.26
CA ILE A 324 -14.12 11.19 -9.73
C ILE A 324 -15.34 10.41 -10.25
N SER A 325 -15.77 9.34 -9.56
CA SER A 325 -16.96 8.58 -9.99
C SER A 325 -18.25 9.39 -9.92
N ASN A 326 -18.29 10.41 -9.06
CA ASN A 326 -19.46 11.27 -8.82
C ASN A 326 -19.45 12.51 -9.72
N MET A 327 -18.37 12.72 -10.50
CA MET A 327 -18.30 13.78 -11.49
C MET A 327 -19.05 13.40 -12.77
N THR A 328 -19.68 14.37 -13.42
CA THR A 328 -20.43 14.19 -14.66
C THR A 328 -19.91 15.09 -15.77
N GLY A 329 -20.22 14.73 -17.02
CA GLY A 329 -19.88 15.51 -18.21
C GLY A 329 -18.38 15.59 -18.52
N ASN A 330 -18.00 16.69 -19.19
CA ASN A 330 -16.64 16.88 -19.73
C ASN A 330 -15.55 16.97 -18.65
N GLY A 331 -15.89 17.46 -17.46
CA GLY A 331 -14.94 17.60 -16.36
C GLY A 331 -14.35 16.27 -15.90
N ARG A 332 -15.20 15.23 -15.81
CA ARG A 332 -14.73 13.87 -15.51
C ARG A 332 -13.82 13.34 -16.60
N LYS A 333 -14.26 13.44 -17.86
CA LYS A 333 -13.48 12.95 -19.02
C LYS A 333 -12.09 13.59 -19.08
N TRP A 334 -12.00 14.87 -18.77
CA TRP A 334 -10.76 15.62 -18.76
C TRP A 334 -9.81 15.17 -17.64
N ILE A 335 -10.29 15.03 -16.40
CA ILE A 335 -9.49 14.50 -15.29
C ILE A 335 -9.05 13.06 -15.59
N ASP A 336 -9.96 12.24 -16.11
CA ASP A 336 -9.67 10.86 -16.48
C ASP A 336 -8.59 10.80 -17.57
N PHE A 337 -8.67 11.66 -18.59
CA PHE A 337 -7.66 11.75 -19.63
C PHE A 337 -6.28 12.08 -19.06
N ILE A 338 -6.15 13.14 -18.24
CA ILE A 338 -4.86 13.55 -17.67
C ILE A 338 -4.25 12.44 -16.79
N LEU A 339 -5.06 11.83 -15.92
CA LEU A 339 -4.56 10.80 -15.01
C LEU A 339 -4.13 9.53 -15.77
N ASN A 340 -4.89 9.10 -16.78
CA ASN A 340 -4.56 7.91 -17.57
C ASN A 340 -3.39 8.16 -18.53
N ASP A 341 -3.32 9.33 -19.17
CA ASP A 341 -2.19 9.72 -20.03
C ASP A 341 -0.89 9.76 -19.22
N TYR A 342 -0.91 10.42 -18.05
CA TYR A 342 0.23 10.42 -17.14
C TYR A 342 0.63 9.00 -16.72
N ALA A 343 -0.33 8.16 -16.35
CA ALA A 343 -0.05 6.79 -15.94
C ALA A 343 0.60 5.97 -17.07
N THR A 344 0.09 6.12 -18.29
CA THR A 344 0.60 5.46 -19.50
C THR A 344 2.03 5.93 -19.81
N LYS A 345 2.29 7.24 -19.77
CA LYS A 345 3.64 7.81 -19.96
C LYS A 345 4.65 7.31 -18.91
N MET A 346 4.19 7.02 -17.70
CA MET A 346 5.04 6.42 -16.65
C MET A 346 5.24 4.90 -16.81
N GLY A 347 4.60 4.27 -17.80
CA GLY A 347 4.66 2.83 -18.05
C GLY A 347 3.78 2.01 -17.10
N TYR A 348 2.69 2.58 -16.61
CA TYR A 348 1.68 1.82 -15.89
C TYR A 348 0.70 1.17 -16.88
N LEU A 349 0.53 -0.15 -16.77
CA LEU A 349 -0.44 -0.91 -17.55
C LEU A 349 -1.38 -1.63 -16.57
N PRO A 350 -2.69 -1.32 -16.57
CA PRO A 350 -3.66 -2.10 -15.81
C PRO A 350 -3.63 -3.57 -16.25
N HIS A 351 -3.78 -4.51 -15.32
CA HIS A 351 -3.69 -5.96 -15.60
C HIS A 351 -4.55 -6.38 -16.81
N LYS A 352 -5.79 -5.89 -16.93
CA LYS A 352 -6.69 -6.23 -18.04
C LYS A 352 -6.26 -5.73 -19.42
N LEU A 353 -5.44 -4.70 -19.50
CA LEU A 353 -4.93 -4.17 -20.78
C LEU A 353 -3.63 -4.85 -21.19
N ALA A 354 -2.86 -5.39 -20.23
CA ALA A 354 -1.60 -6.07 -20.48
C ALA A 354 -1.75 -7.38 -21.31
N PHE A 355 -2.96 -7.92 -21.47
CA PHE A 355 -3.22 -9.15 -22.24
C PHE A 355 -4.03 -8.92 -23.53
N LYS A 356 -4.25 -7.65 -23.91
CA LYS A 356 -4.85 -7.30 -25.20
C LYS A 356 -3.81 -6.82 -26.23
N THR A 357 -2.57 -6.67 -25.79
CA THR A 357 -1.36 -6.37 -26.57
C THR A 357 -0.50 -7.61 -26.60
#